data_AF-A0A537TTJ6-F1
#
_entry.id   AF-A0A537TTJ6-F1
#
_cell.length_a   1.000
_cell.length_b   1.000
_cell.length_c   1.000
_cell.angle_alpha   90.00
_cell.angle_beta   90.00
_cell.angle_gamma   90.00
#
_symmetry.space_group_name_H-M   'P 1'
#
loop_
_entity.id
_entity.type
_entity.pdbx_description
1 polymer ?
#
loop_
_entity_poly.entity_id
_entity_poly.type
_entity_poly.pdbx_seq_one_letter_code
_entity_poly.pdbx_strand_id
1 'polypeptide(L)'
;MERDLGAGGGDYGRDIGRDMGDGPPESIRDAPPQILAPIDQHSPVSGHHPPQGHPPTSPSMTPEHDFRAASALIVPALRPVGTQGMPITEAEVHGAEPSSKAHTQPLLDEGPCGIPVVYTMAADGFDIVVNGDHLLSWGVGPEDVQDAAIANLASWSARAPWTDEVSGDRRLLSSDTGEGNDAARVLLPDVREHLARELGAAGRVLVGLPERHLLLAGALRPGDAEFARLFAEFVIEHSGGADEPIDRRVFELVGGQLVEFAG
;
A
#
# COMPACT_ATOMS: atom_id res chain seq x y z
N MET A 1 26.32 -29.11 73.87
CA MET A 1 25.98 -28.70 72.50
C MET A 1 25.48 -27.26 72.59
N GLU A 2 26.33 -26.25 72.77
CA GLU A 2 27.53 -25.83 72.00
C GLU A 2 27.21 -25.52 70.54
N ARG A 3 27.13 -24.22 70.24
CA ARG A 3 27.77 -23.41 69.16
C ARG A 3 26.87 -22.19 68.90
N ASP A 4 27.19 -21.00 69.39
CA ASP A 4 28.32 -20.10 69.12
C ASP A 4 28.08 -19.21 67.88
N LEU A 5 28.30 -17.90 68.10
CA LEU A 5 28.09 -16.78 67.20
C LEU A 5 29.26 -16.67 66.23
N GLY A 6 29.01 -16.45 64.93
CA GLY A 6 30.11 -16.26 63.98
C GLY A 6 29.65 -15.77 62.61
N ALA A 7 30.12 -14.57 62.29
CA ALA A 7 30.11 -13.85 61.02
C ALA A 7 30.08 -14.68 59.72
N GLY A 8 29.31 -14.18 58.75
CA GLY A 8 29.42 -14.47 57.31
C GLY A 8 28.27 -13.73 56.63
N GLY A 9 28.48 -12.68 55.84
CA GLY A 9 29.40 -12.55 54.73
C GLY A 9 28.49 -12.18 53.55
N GLY A 10 28.54 -10.91 53.12
CA GLY A 10 27.58 -10.33 52.18
C GLY A 10 27.58 -11.06 50.84
N ASP A 11 26.38 -11.39 50.37
CA ASP A 11 26.11 -11.98 49.06
C ASP A 11 25.95 -10.86 48.03
N TYR A 12 27.06 -10.18 47.74
CA TYR A 12 27.21 -9.45 46.49
C TYR A 12 27.91 -10.39 45.53
N GLY A 13 27.15 -10.90 44.55
CA GLY A 13 27.68 -11.58 43.39
C GLY A 13 28.78 -10.74 42.76
N ARG A 14 29.98 -11.33 42.68
CA ARG A 14 31.13 -10.75 41.98
C ARG A 14 30.92 -10.88 40.47
N ASP A 15 30.42 -9.83 39.84
CA ASP A 15 30.49 -9.64 38.39
C ASP A 15 31.90 -9.18 37.99
N ILE A 16 32.85 -10.11 37.93
CA ILE A 16 34.26 -9.86 37.52
C ILE A 16 34.39 -9.82 35.98
N GLY A 17 33.45 -9.17 35.28
CA GLY A 17 33.31 -9.36 33.82
C GLY A 17 32.85 -8.15 33.00
N ARG A 18 32.71 -6.96 33.56
CA ARG A 18 32.37 -5.74 32.80
C ARG A 18 33.12 -4.53 33.35
N ASP A 19 34.43 -4.50 33.13
CA ASP A 19 35.21 -3.27 33.25
C ASP A 19 36.18 -3.16 32.06
N MET A 20 35.57 -3.00 30.89
CA MET A 20 36.18 -2.45 29.66
C MET A 20 35.13 -1.51 29.05
N GLY A 21 34.68 -0.55 29.86
CA GLY A 21 33.94 0.60 29.36
C GLY A 21 34.95 1.66 28.98
N ASP A 22 34.86 2.14 27.74
CA ASP A 22 35.67 3.22 27.20
C ASP A 22 35.81 4.38 28.21
N GLY A 23 37.02 4.91 28.31
CA GLY A 23 37.27 6.11 29.10
C GLY A 23 36.31 7.25 28.71
N PRO A 24 36.02 8.19 29.62
CA PRO A 24 35.15 9.31 29.31
C PRO A 24 35.64 10.01 28.04
N PRO A 25 34.76 10.38 27.10
CA PRO A 25 35.19 11.11 25.91
C PRO A 25 35.93 12.38 26.35
N GLU A 26 37.05 12.71 25.71
CA GLU A 26 37.91 13.88 26.02
C GLU A 26 37.22 15.26 25.88
N SER A 27 35.89 15.30 25.78
CA SER A 27 35.12 16.49 25.37
C SER A 27 34.45 17.24 26.52
N ILE A 28 34.86 17.05 27.77
CA ILE A 28 34.48 17.99 28.83
C ILE A 28 35.29 19.27 28.61
N ARG A 29 34.62 20.31 28.11
CA ARG A 29 35.25 21.62 27.88
C ARG A 29 35.70 22.22 29.22
N ASP A 30 37.01 22.47 29.35
CA ASP A 30 37.62 23.10 30.54
C ASP A 30 37.29 24.59 30.71
N ALA A 31 36.59 25.21 29.75
CA ALA A 31 36.20 26.60 29.80
C ALA A 31 34.85 26.87 29.11
N PRO A 32 34.07 27.87 29.56
CA PRO A 32 32.85 28.29 28.88
C PRO A 32 33.17 28.84 27.47
N PRO A 33 32.28 28.63 26.48
CA PRO A 33 32.50 29.08 25.11
C PRO A 33 32.60 30.61 25.03
N GLN A 34 33.62 31.11 24.33
CA GLN A 34 33.79 32.54 24.08
C GLN A 34 32.80 33.00 23.00
N ILE A 35 31.78 33.74 23.42
CA ILE A 35 30.61 34.12 22.60
C ILE A 35 31.00 34.95 21.36
N LEU A 36 32.14 35.64 21.39
CA LEU A 36 32.60 36.53 20.32
C LEU A 36 33.78 35.96 19.51
N ALA A 37 34.20 34.72 19.77
CA ALA A 37 35.22 34.09 18.97
C ALA A 37 34.66 33.69 17.58
N PRO A 38 35.46 33.73 16.51
CA PRO A 38 35.07 33.19 15.21
C PRO A 38 34.62 31.72 15.34
N ILE A 39 33.54 31.35 14.64
CA ILE A 39 33.02 29.98 14.64
C ILE A 39 34.08 29.06 14.02
N ASP A 40 34.61 28.14 14.82
CA ASP A 40 35.45 27.05 14.32
C ASP A 40 34.60 26.07 13.52
N GLN A 41 34.84 26.02 12.21
CA GLN A 41 34.11 25.16 11.28
C GLN A 41 34.38 23.67 11.47
N HIS A 42 35.43 23.32 12.22
CA HIS A 42 35.82 21.93 12.49
C HIS A 42 35.46 21.48 13.90
N SER A 43 34.92 22.39 14.73
CA SER A 43 34.44 22.03 16.06
C SER A 43 33.22 21.11 15.95
N PRO A 44 33.19 19.95 16.64
CA PRO A 44 32.02 19.09 16.68
C PRO A 44 30.90 19.84 17.40
N VAL A 45 29.96 20.40 16.63
CA VAL A 45 28.71 20.93 17.16
C VAL A 45 27.82 19.73 17.45
N SER A 46 27.66 19.40 18.72
CA SER A 46 26.77 18.32 19.17
C SER A 46 25.40 18.48 18.51
N GLY A 47 24.99 17.50 17.70
CA GLY A 47 23.66 17.43 17.08
C GLY A 47 23.57 17.75 15.58
N HIS A 48 24.60 18.30 14.92
CA HIS A 48 24.57 18.52 13.48
C HIS A 48 25.47 17.51 12.75
N HIS A 49 24.88 16.40 12.30
CA HIS A 49 25.46 15.69 11.17
C HIS A 49 25.26 16.54 9.92
N PRO A 50 26.31 16.83 9.13
CA PRO A 50 26.11 17.41 7.81
C PRO A 50 25.18 16.47 7.02
N PRO A 51 24.21 17.01 6.27
CA PRO A 51 23.31 16.19 5.48
C PRO A 51 24.15 15.30 4.56
N GLN A 52 23.83 14.00 4.53
CA GLN A 52 24.44 13.08 3.58
C GLN A 52 24.21 13.63 2.17
N GLY A 53 25.22 13.50 1.30
CA GLY A 53 25.47 14.30 0.09
C GLY A 53 24.47 14.21 -1.06
N HIS A 54 23.18 14.27 -0.79
CA HIS A 54 22.15 14.60 -1.76
C HIS A 54 21.68 16.03 -1.49
N PRO A 55 21.61 16.90 -2.52
CA PRO A 55 20.99 18.20 -2.33
C PRO A 55 19.58 17.97 -1.79
N PRO A 56 19.15 18.64 -0.71
CA PRO A 56 17.80 18.46 -0.20
C PRO A 56 16.82 18.86 -1.29
N THR A 57 16.02 17.90 -1.75
CA THR A 57 14.85 18.19 -2.55
C THR A 57 13.97 19.12 -1.72
N SER A 58 13.58 20.27 -2.28
CA SER A 58 12.65 21.17 -1.60
C SER A 58 11.39 20.37 -1.23
N PRO A 59 10.83 20.52 -0.01
CA PRO A 59 9.57 19.88 0.36
C PRO A 59 8.44 20.15 -0.63
N SER A 60 8.47 21.30 -1.32
CA SER A 60 7.51 21.65 -2.38
C SER A 60 7.62 20.80 -3.65
N MET A 61 8.68 20.00 -3.78
CA MET A 61 8.97 19.13 -4.92
C MET A 61 8.73 17.65 -4.57
N THR A 62 8.18 17.35 -3.39
CA THR A 62 7.81 15.98 -3.02
C THR A 62 6.50 15.59 -3.69
N PRO A 63 6.23 14.29 -3.91
CA PRO A 63 5.00 13.82 -4.55
C PRO A 63 3.71 14.35 -3.90
N GLU A 64 3.70 14.59 -2.59
CA GLU A 64 2.55 15.13 -1.87
C GLU A 64 2.19 16.56 -2.29
N HIS A 65 3.15 17.31 -2.86
CA HIS A 65 3.01 18.72 -3.20
C HIS A 65 3.19 19.04 -4.68
N ASP A 66 3.85 18.18 -5.46
CA ASP A 66 4.11 18.37 -6.89
C ASP A 66 3.56 17.20 -7.71
N PHE A 67 2.56 17.49 -8.56
CA PHE A 67 1.96 16.48 -9.43
C PHE A 67 2.96 15.86 -10.39
N ARG A 68 3.97 16.61 -10.83
CA ARG A 68 4.97 16.07 -11.73
C ARG A 68 5.76 14.93 -11.07
N ALA A 69 6.01 15.04 -9.76
CA ALA A 69 6.59 13.96 -8.97
C ALA A 69 5.57 12.85 -8.65
N ALA A 70 4.32 13.21 -8.36
CA ALA A 70 3.25 12.29 -8.01
C ALA A 70 2.79 11.40 -9.17
N SER A 71 2.64 11.97 -10.36
CA SER A 71 1.97 11.36 -11.52
C SER A 71 2.56 10.02 -11.95
N ALA A 72 3.84 9.76 -11.70
CA ALA A 72 4.48 8.49 -12.00
C ALA A 72 4.32 7.42 -10.89
N LEU A 73 3.76 7.81 -9.74
CA LEU A 73 3.62 6.99 -8.53
C LEU A 73 2.17 6.64 -8.21
N ILE A 74 1.22 7.43 -8.72
CA ILE A 74 -0.20 7.23 -8.45
C ILE A 74 -0.66 5.94 -9.15
N VAL A 75 -1.37 5.08 -8.41
CA VAL A 75 -2.04 3.87 -8.92
C VAL A 75 -3.46 3.80 -8.35
N PRO A 76 -4.42 3.19 -9.07
CA PRO A 76 -5.74 2.95 -8.51
C PRO A 76 -5.67 1.73 -7.58
N ALA A 77 -6.44 1.78 -6.50
CA ALA A 77 -6.61 0.67 -5.57
C ALA A 77 -8.09 0.44 -5.28
N LEU A 78 -8.49 -0.82 -5.18
CA LEU A 78 -9.86 -1.19 -4.81
C LEU A 78 -10.00 -1.15 -3.29
N ARG A 79 -11.16 -0.74 -2.80
CA ARG A 79 -11.49 -0.74 -1.36
C ARG A 79 -12.77 -1.51 -1.10
N PRO A 80 -13.04 -1.91 0.16
CA PRO A 80 -14.29 -2.55 0.52
C PRO A 80 -15.53 -1.76 0.12
N VAL A 81 -16.58 -2.47 -0.27
CA VAL A 81 -17.92 -1.88 -0.39
C VAL A 81 -18.30 -1.21 0.92
N GLY A 82 -18.80 0.02 0.84
CA GLY A 82 -19.12 0.86 2.00
C GLY A 82 -17.99 1.80 2.43
N THR A 83 -16.82 1.77 1.77
CA THR A 83 -15.79 2.80 1.94
C THR A 83 -16.38 4.19 1.73
N GLN A 84 -16.08 5.11 2.65
CA GLN A 84 -16.58 6.48 2.65
C GLN A 84 -15.49 7.45 2.19
N GLY A 85 -15.89 8.47 1.44
CA GLY A 85 -14.98 9.46 0.88
C GLY A 85 -15.71 10.48 0.03
N MET A 86 -14.95 11.39 -0.58
CA MET A 86 -15.46 12.40 -1.51
C MET A 86 -15.65 11.76 -2.89
N PRO A 87 -16.85 11.77 -3.48
CA PRO A 87 -17.05 11.34 -4.85
C PRO A 87 -16.15 12.16 -5.79
N ILE A 88 -15.44 11.49 -6.69
CA ILE A 88 -14.48 12.13 -7.59
C ILE A 88 -15.15 13.15 -8.53
N THR A 89 -16.42 12.94 -8.83
CA THR A 89 -17.26 13.86 -9.63
C THR A 89 -17.63 15.15 -8.91
N GLU A 90 -17.50 15.18 -7.58
CA GLU A 90 -17.75 16.35 -6.74
C GLU A 90 -16.46 17.09 -6.36
N ALA A 91 -15.29 16.56 -6.76
CA ALA A 91 -14.01 17.16 -6.46
C ALA A 91 -13.75 18.39 -7.36
N GLU A 92 -13.93 19.58 -6.79
CA GLU A 92 -13.66 20.84 -7.48
C GLU A 92 -12.24 21.34 -7.23
N VAL A 93 -11.52 21.67 -8.31
CA VAL A 93 -10.19 22.31 -8.24
C VAL A 93 -10.31 23.80 -7.92
N HIS A 94 -11.43 24.43 -8.27
CA HIS A 94 -11.62 25.88 -8.19
C HIS A 94 -13.06 26.26 -7.77
N GLY A 95 -13.22 26.84 -6.58
CA GLY A 95 -14.30 27.81 -6.34
C GLY A 95 -15.28 27.61 -5.16
N ALA A 96 -15.32 26.47 -4.49
CA ALA A 96 -16.16 26.34 -3.29
C ALA A 96 -15.43 26.86 -2.04
N GLU A 97 -16.14 27.60 -1.16
CA GLU A 97 -15.61 27.86 0.18
C GLU A 97 -15.29 26.52 0.85
N PRO A 98 -14.07 26.34 1.38
CA PRO A 98 -13.62 25.06 1.87
C PRO A 98 -14.45 24.69 3.08
N SER A 99 -15.39 23.76 2.89
CA SER A 99 -15.71 22.84 3.97
C SER A 99 -14.44 22.01 4.17
N SER A 100 -13.55 22.48 5.04
CA SER A 100 -12.19 21.95 5.24
C SER A 100 -12.15 20.45 5.56
N LYS A 101 -13.27 19.86 5.96
CA LYS A 101 -13.41 18.42 6.24
C LYS A 101 -13.57 17.57 4.98
N ALA A 102 -14.07 18.12 3.88
CA ALA A 102 -14.35 17.35 2.67
C ALA A 102 -13.05 17.03 1.92
N HIS A 103 -12.12 17.99 1.81
CA HIS A 103 -10.87 17.81 1.07
C HIS A 103 -9.88 16.84 1.72
N THR A 104 -10.05 16.51 3.00
CA THR A 104 -9.27 15.49 3.70
C THR A 104 -9.75 14.06 3.43
N GLN A 105 -10.95 13.87 2.87
CA GLN A 105 -11.50 12.56 2.59
C GLN A 105 -10.90 11.97 1.31
N PRO A 106 -10.70 10.64 1.23
CA PRO A 106 -10.27 9.97 0.00
C PRO A 106 -11.13 10.36 -1.19
N LEU A 107 -10.51 10.57 -2.35
CA LEU A 107 -11.26 10.58 -3.62
C LEU A 107 -11.78 9.18 -3.90
N LEU A 108 -13.07 9.09 -4.22
CA LEU A 108 -13.75 7.85 -4.55
C LEU A 108 -14.30 7.89 -5.96
N ASP A 109 -13.88 6.91 -6.76
CA ASP A 109 -14.45 6.63 -8.07
C ASP A 109 -15.26 5.32 -8.04
N GLU A 110 -16.16 5.16 -9.00
CA GLU A 110 -16.99 3.97 -9.14
C GLU A 110 -16.21 2.87 -9.86
N GLY A 111 -15.99 1.76 -9.17
CA GLY A 111 -15.41 0.56 -9.76
C GLY A 111 -16.47 -0.49 -10.15
N PRO A 112 -16.02 -1.64 -10.67
CA PRO A 112 -16.90 -2.71 -11.10
C PRO A 112 -17.76 -3.22 -9.94
N CYS A 113 -19.03 -3.54 -10.23
CA CYS A 113 -19.97 -4.10 -9.25
C CYS A 113 -20.11 -3.28 -7.95
N GLY A 114 -19.91 -1.96 -8.03
CA GLY A 114 -19.98 -1.04 -6.90
C GLY A 114 -18.80 -1.13 -5.94
N ILE A 115 -17.69 -1.77 -6.33
CA ILE A 115 -16.44 -1.77 -5.55
C ILE A 115 -15.81 -0.37 -5.69
N PRO A 116 -15.59 0.37 -4.59
CA PRO A 116 -14.97 1.70 -4.67
C PRO A 116 -13.52 1.64 -5.16
N VAL A 117 -13.14 2.62 -5.97
CA VAL A 117 -11.76 2.87 -6.39
C VAL A 117 -11.24 4.11 -5.67
N VAL A 118 -10.07 3.99 -5.05
CA VAL A 118 -9.27 5.13 -4.58
C VAL A 118 -8.00 5.23 -5.42
N TYR A 119 -7.28 6.34 -5.28
CA TYR A 119 -5.95 6.48 -5.86
C TYR A 119 -4.92 6.59 -4.74
N THR A 120 -3.81 5.88 -4.87
CA THR A 120 -2.76 5.83 -3.86
C THR A 120 -1.39 6.10 -4.45
N MET A 121 -0.51 6.63 -3.63
CA MET A 121 0.93 6.66 -3.88
C MET A 121 1.59 5.80 -2.80
N ALA A 122 2.45 4.88 -3.20
CA ALA A 122 3.21 4.09 -2.24
C ALA A 122 4.24 4.99 -1.51
N ALA A 123 4.23 4.94 -0.19
CA ALA A 123 5.27 5.48 0.67
C ALA A 123 5.92 4.35 1.48
N ASP A 124 7.00 4.64 2.21
CA ASP A 124 7.72 3.64 3.00
C ASP A 124 6.81 3.03 4.10
N GLY A 125 6.22 1.87 3.79
CA GLY A 125 5.41 1.07 4.71
C GLY A 125 3.92 1.45 4.79
N PHE A 126 3.43 2.38 3.97
CA PHE A 126 2.00 2.74 3.92
C PHE A 126 1.63 3.37 2.57
N ASP A 127 0.34 3.37 2.25
CA ASP A 127 -0.21 4.05 1.09
C ASP A 127 -0.69 5.46 1.47
N ILE A 128 -0.27 6.47 0.71
CA ILE A 128 -0.85 7.81 0.76
C ILE A 128 -2.07 7.81 -0.14
N VAL A 129 -3.26 8.02 0.42
CA VAL A 129 -4.51 8.08 -0.34
C VAL A 129 -4.73 9.50 -0.86
N VAL A 130 -4.93 9.64 -2.17
CA VAL A 130 -5.19 10.92 -2.82
C VAL A 130 -6.56 11.47 -2.36
N ASN A 131 -6.59 12.76 -2.08
CA ASN A 131 -7.76 13.48 -1.57
C ASN A 131 -7.85 14.87 -2.24
N GLY A 132 -8.84 15.67 -1.86
CA GLY A 132 -9.01 17.02 -2.40
C GLY A 132 -7.86 17.98 -2.10
N ASP A 133 -7.19 17.85 -0.95
CA ASP A 133 -6.03 18.70 -0.62
C ASP A 133 -4.85 18.46 -1.58
N HIS A 134 -4.65 17.22 -2.03
CA HIS A 134 -3.66 16.90 -3.05
C HIS A 134 -4.02 17.57 -4.38
N LEU A 135 -5.27 17.49 -4.84
CA LEU A 135 -5.70 18.16 -6.08
C LEU A 135 -5.46 19.68 -6.03
N LEU A 136 -5.76 20.31 -4.89
CA LEU A 136 -5.52 21.74 -4.67
C LEU A 136 -4.03 22.08 -4.66
N SER A 137 -3.20 21.27 -3.99
CA SER A 137 -1.75 21.46 -3.95
C SER A 137 -1.11 21.29 -5.32
N TRP A 138 -1.57 20.30 -6.07
CA TRP A 138 -1.10 19.94 -7.39
C TRP A 138 -1.59 20.88 -8.49
N GLY A 139 -2.74 21.52 -8.28
CA GLY A 139 -3.38 22.37 -9.28
C GLY A 139 -3.89 21.58 -10.49
N VAL A 140 -4.33 20.33 -10.28
CA VAL A 140 -4.78 19.41 -11.33
C VAL A 140 -6.20 18.91 -11.07
N GLY A 141 -6.87 18.49 -12.15
CA GLY A 141 -8.20 17.91 -12.10
C GLY A 141 -8.19 16.44 -11.65
N PRO A 142 -9.34 15.90 -11.21
CA PRO A 142 -9.46 14.47 -10.97
C PRO A 142 -9.19 13.61 -12.20
N GLU A 143 -9.48 14.12 -13.41
CA GLU A 143 -9.17 13.44 -14.67
C GLU A 143 -7.67 13.20 -14.87
N ASP A 144 -6.82 14.15 -14.47
CA ASP A 144 -5.36 14.02 -14.58
C ASP A 144 -4.86 12.90 -13.66
N VAL A 145 -5.45 12.77 -12.47
CA VAL A 145 -5.14 11.71 -11.50
C VAL A 145 -5.59 10.35 -12.04
N GLN A 146 -6.81 10.26 -12.57
CA GLN A 146 -7.35 9.05 -13.18
C GLN A 146 -6.48 8.55 -14.33
N ASP A 147 -6.14 9.43 -15.27
CA ASP A 147 -5.34 9.09 -16.44
C ASP A 147 -3.94 8.62 -16.04
N ALA A 148 -3.29 9.33 -15.13
CA ALA A 148 -1.98 8.94 -14.60
C ALA A 148 -2.04 7.57 -13.91
N ALA A 149 -3.04 7.35 -13.05
CA ALA A 149 -3.22 6.11 -12.30
C ALA A 149 -3.41 4.90 -13.22
N ILE A 150 -4.32 5.01 -14.19
CA ILE A 150 -4.62 3.93 -15.13
C ILE A 150 -3.42 3.65 -16.04
N ALA A 151 -2.70 4.69 -16.49
CA ALA A 151 -1.49 4.53 -17.28
C ALA A 151 -0.38 3.79 -16.51
N ASN A 152 -0.18 4.13 -15.23
CA ASN A 152 0.81 3.48 -14.38
C ASN A 152 0.43 2.01 -14.11
N LEU A 153 -0.84 1.75 -13.77
CA LEU A 153 -1.34 0.39 -13.59
C LEU A 153 -1.16 -0.44 -14.87
N ALA A 154 -1.48 0.11 -16.04
CA ALA A 154 -1.32 -0.58 -17.32
C ALA A 154 0.16 -0.91 -17.61
N SER A 155 1.06 0.07 -17.42
CA SER A 155 2.51 -0.10 -17.62
C SER A 155 3.12 -1.17 -16.71
N TRP A 156 2.68 -1.21 -15.45
CA TRP A 156 3.08 -2.24 -14.51
C TRP A 156 2.46 -3.60 -14.85
N SER A 157 1.13 -3.66 -15.05
CA SER A 157 0.37 -4.88 -15.31
C SER A 157 0.83 -5.61 -16.58
N ALA A 158 1.33 -4.89 -17.58
CA ALA A 158 1.90 -5.47 -18.81
C ALA A 158 3.15 -6.33 -18.56
N ARG A 159 3.84 -6.12 -17.44
CA ARG A 159 5.06 -6.85 -17.04
C ARG A 159 4.83 -7.79 -15.84
N ALA A 160 3.73 -7.59 -15.11
CA ALA A 160 3.37 -8.41 -13.97
C ALA A 160 3.05 -9.86 -14.39
N PRO A 161 3.67 -10.88 -13.77
CA PRO A 161 3.44 -12.26 -14.11
C PRO A 161 2.01 -12.71 -13.82
N TRP A 162 1.64 -13.83 -14.41
CA TRP A 162 0.45 -14.61 -14.06
C TRP A 162 0.89 -15.98 -13.59
N THR A 163 0.27 -16.46 -12.53
CA THR A 163 0.32 -17.86 -12.14
C THR A 163 -0.80 -18.60 -12.85
N ASP A 164 -0.46 -19.69 -13.55
CA ASP A 164 -1.41 -20.53 -14.29
C ASP A 164 -1.41 -21.93 -13.67
N GLU A 165 -2.49 -22.25 -12.98
CA GLU A 165 -2.64 -23.50 -12.24
C GLU A 165 -3.67 -24.38 -12.93
N VAL A 166 -3.28 -25.63 -13.21
CA VAL A 166 -4.15 -26.65 -13.77
C VAL A 166 -4.22 -27.83 -12.81
N SER A 167 -5.44 -28.17 -12.38
CA SER A 167 -5.71 -29.32 -11.52
C SER A 167 -6.81 -30.18 -12.14
N GLY A 168 -6.40 -31.29 -12.75
CA GLY A 168 -7.27 -32.12 -13.58
C GLY A 168 -7.85 -31.32 -14.74
N ASP A 169 -9.17 -31.12 -14.72
CA ASP A 169 -9.91 -30.37 -15.73
C ASP A 169 -10.11 -28.88 -15.39
N ARG A 170 -9.76 -28.46 -14.17
CA ARG A 170 -9.93 -27.08 -13.69
C ARG A 170 -8.67 -26.26 -13.97
N ARG A 171 -8.87 -25.01 -14.38
CA ARG A 171 -7.80 -24.03 -14.63
C ARG A 171 -8.09 -22.76 -13.85
N LEU A 172 -7.06 -22.23 -13.19
CA LEU A 172 -7.06 -20.98 -12.47
C LEU A 172 -5.93 -20.10 -13.01
N LEU A 173 -6.23 -18.81 -13.15
CA LEU A 173 -5.22 -17.76 -13.32
C LEU A 173 -5.23 -16.87 -12.09
N SER A 174 -4.07 -16.58 -11.54
CA SER A 174 -3.93 -15.64 -10.43
C SER A 174 -2.81 -14.63 -10.65
N SER A 175 -2.99 -13.45 -10.08
CA SER A 175 -1.96 -12.44 -9.88
C SER A 175 -1.81 -12.26 -8.37
N ASP A 176 -0.63 -12.60 -7.87
CA ASP A 176 -0.20 -12.36 -6.49
C ASP A 176 1.30 -12.05 -6.52
N THR A 177 1.62 -10.86 -7.01
CA THR A 177 3.00 -10.40 -7.18
C THR A 177 3.63 -9.91 -5.87
N GLY A 178 2.82 -9.69 -4.84
CA GLY A 178 3.25 -9.03 -3.60
C GLY A 178 3.50 -7.52 -3.73
N GLU A 179 3.30 -6.93 -4.92
CA GLU A 179 3.55 -5.49 -5.16
C GLU A 179 2.32 -4.60 -4.88
N GLY A 180 1.17 -5.20 -4.56
CA GLY A 180 0.05 -4.47 -3.96
C GLY A 180 -0.99 -3.90 -4.91
N ASN A 181 -0.93 -4.24 -6.19
CA ASN A 181 -1.84 -3.71 -7.20
C ASN A 181 -2.53 -4.79 -8.03
N ASP A 182 -2.41 -6.05 -7.61
CA ASP A 182 -2.88 -7.22 -8.35
C ASP A 182 -4.40 -7.19 -8.57
N ALA A 183 -5.18 -6.94 -7.51
CA ALA A 183 -6.63 -6.84 -7.63
C ALA A 183 -7.06 -5.70 -8.56
N ALA A 184 -6.35 -4.57 -8.51
CA ALA A 184 -6.64 -3.40 -9.34
C ALA A 184 -6.45 -3.65 -10.84
N ARG A 185 -5.64 -4.65 -11.24
CA ARG A 185 -5.47 -5.06 -12.66
C ARG A 185 -6.81 -5.28 -13.37
N VAL A 186 -7.85 -5.71 -12.64
CA VAL A 186 -9.18 -5.96 -13.19
C VAL A 186 -9.86 -4.72 -13.78
N LEU A 187 -9.43 -3.52 -13.39
CA LEU A 187 -9.90 -2.25 -13.96
C LEU A 187 -9.49 -2.10 -15.43
N LEU A 188 -8.39 -2.74 -15.83
CA LEU A 188 -7.86 -2.66 -17.19
C LEU A 188 -8.68 -3.54 -18.16
N PRO A 189 -9.15 -2.98 -19.29
CA PRO A 189 -9.79 -3.75 -20.35
C PRO A 189 -8.92 -4.92 -20.83
N ASP A 190 -7.64 -4.70 -21.10
CA ASP A 190 -6.70 -5.71 -21.59
C ASP A 190 -6.56 -6.91 -20.64
N VAL A 191 -6.65 -6.68 -19.33
CA VAL A 191 -6.61 -7.75 -18.32
C VAL A 191 -7.89 -8.57 -18.40
N ARG A 192 -9.05 -7.92 -18.47
CA ARG A 192 -10.34 -8.62 -18.64
C ARG A 192 -10.37 -9.41 -19.95
N GLU A 193 -9.87 -8.84 -21.04
CA GLU A 193 -9.74 -9.55 -22.32
C GLU A 193 -8.78 -10.74 -22.24
N HIS A 194 -7.66 -10.60 -21.51
CA HIS A 194 -6.74 -11.70 -21.27
C HIS A 194 -7.42 -12.85 -20.53
N LEU A 195 -8.12 -12.57 -19.43
CA LEU A 195 -8.87 -13.58 -18.67
C LEU A 195 -9.94 -14.26 -19.53
N ALA A 196 -10.71 -13.49 -20.29
CA ALA A 196 -11.72 -14.02 -21.21
C ALA A 196 -11.11 -14.94 -22.27
N ARG A 197 -9.97 -14.55 -22.86
CA ARG A 197 -9.26 -15.34 -23.88
C ARG A 197 -8.71 -16.65 -23.30
N GLU A 198 -8.11 -16.61 -22.12
CA GLU A 198 -7.47 -17.78 -21.52
C GLU A 198 -8.45 -18.78 -20.92
N LEU A 199 -9.54 -18.30 -20.31
CA LEU A 199 -10.46 -19.13 -19.54
C LEU A 199 -11.81 -19.35 -20.23
N GLY A 200 -12.24 -18.43 -21.10
CA GLY A 200 -13.59 -18.42 -21.68
C GLY A 200 -13.89 -19.57 -22.64
N ALA A 201 -12.86 -20.21 -23.22
CA ALA A 201 -13.06 -21.38 -24.08
C ALA A 201 -13.58 -22.61 -23.31
N ALA A 202 -13.31 -22.68 -22.00
CA ALA A 202 -13.71 -23.81 -21.16
C ALA A 202 -15.08 -23.60 -20.48
N GLY A 203 -15.57 -22.36 -20.39
CA GLY A 203 -16.85 -22.06 -19.76
C GLY A 203 -16.99 -20.61 -19.31
N ARG A 204 -17.81 -20.39 -18.28
CA ARG A 204 -17.99 -19.06 -17.66
C ARG A 204 -16.72 -18.68 -16.92
N VAL A 205 -16.33 -17.41 -16.96
CA VAL A 205 -15.11 -16.94 -16.26
C VAL A 205 -15.52 -16.34 -14.93
N LEU A 206 -15.19 -17.02 -13.84
CA LEU A 206 -15.35 -16.49 -12.49
C LEU A 206 -14.14 -15.63 -12.13
N VAL A 207 -14.37 -14.56 -11.37
CA VAL A 207 -13.35 -13.62 -10.89
C VAL A 207 -13.57 -13.37 -9.40
N GLY A 208 -12.49 -13.42 -8.63
CA GLY A 208 -12.44 -13.10 -7.21
C GLY A 208 -11.45 -11.98 -6.94
N LEU A 209 -11.84 -11.06 -6.05
CA LEU A 209 -11.05 -9.91 -5.60
C LEU A 209 -11.03 -9.87 -4.06
N PRO A 210 -10.44 -10.88 -3.40
CA PRO A 210 -10.53 -11.00 -1.94
C PRO A 210 -9.81 -9.87 -1.19
N GLU A 211 -8.66 -9.44 -1.71
CA GLU A 211 -7.75 -8.48 -1.08
C GLU A 211 -6.86 -7.76 -2.09
N ARG A 212 -6.21 -6.68 -1.66
CA ARG A 212 -5.34 -5.81 -2.47
C ARG A 212 -4.33 -6.55 -3.36
N HIS A 213 -3.72 -7.59 -2.81
CA HIS A 213 -2.62 -8.33 -3.43
C HIS A 213 -3.07 -9.50 -4.31
N LEU A 214 -4.38 -9.78 -4.43
CA LEU A 214 -4.85 -10.98 -5.10
C LEU A 214 -5.97 -10.70 -6.10
N LEU A 215 -5.67 -10.99 -7.37
CA LEU A 215 -6.67 -11.19 -8.42
C LEU A 215 -6.71 -12.67 -8.76
N LEU A 216 -7.89 -13.29 -8.67
CA LEU A 216 -8.09 -14.70 -9.02
C LEU A 216 -9.16 -14.82 -10.11
N ALA A 217 -8.93 -15.69 -11.09
CA ALA A 217 -9.92 -16.03 -12.10
C ALA A 217 -9.92 -17.53 -12.40
N GLY A 218 -11.09 -18.09 -12.71
CA GLY A 218 -11.25 -19.51 -12.97
C GLY A 218 -12.29 -19.82 -14.04
N ALA A 219 -12.10 -20.94 -14.75
CA ALA A 219 -13.06 -21.41 -15.75
C ALA A 219 -14.12 -22.34 -15.10
N LEU A 220 -15.35 -21.84 -14.99
CA LEU A 220 -16.51 -22.64 -14.58
C LEU A 220 -17.09 -23.41 -15.77
N ARG A 221 -16.77 -24.70 -15.83
CA ARG A 221 -17.30 -25.62 -16.84
C ARG A 221 -18.79 -25.93 -16.59
N PRO A 222 -19.57 -26.24 -17.63
CA PRO A 222 -20.94 -26.72 -17.47
C PRO A 222 -21.00 -27.96 -16.56
N GLY A 223 -21.84 -27.91 -15.53
CA GLY A 223 -22.04 -29.02 -14.59
C GLY A 223 -21.04 -29.09 -13.43
N ASP A 224 -20.04 -28.21 -13.35
CA ASP A 224 -19.05 -28.18 -12.27
C ASP A 224 -19.44 -27.21 -11.14
N ALA A 225 -20.61 -27.42 -10.54
CA ALA A 225 -21.09 -26.57 -9.43
C ALA A 225 -20.20 -26.64 -8.19
N GLU A 226 -19.48 -27.76 -8.01
CA GLU A 226 -18.51 -27.91 -6.92
C GLU A 226 -17.35 -26.92 -7.06
N PHE A 227 -16.84 -26.70 -8.27
CA PHE A 227 -15.81 -25.70 -8.50
C PHE A 227 -16.26 -24.30 -8.10
N ALA A 228 -17.47 -23.89 -8.50
CA ALA A 228 -18.01 -22.59 -8.13
C ALA A 228 -18.07 -22.41 -6.59
N ARG A 229 -18.46 -23.46 -5.86
CA ARG A 229 -18.48 -23.46 -4.40
C ARG A 229 -17.08 -23.32 -3.81
N LEU A 230 -16.12 -24.14 -4.27
CA LEU A 230 -14.73 -24.10 -3.79
C LEU A 230 -14.07 -22.74 -4.07
N PHE A 231 -14.33 -22.18 -5.26
CA PHE A 231 -13.85 -20.85 -5.64
C PHE A 231 -14.41 -19.77 -4.70
N ALA A 232 -15.72 -19.81 -4.42
CA ALA A 232 -16.35 -18.86 -3.50
C ALA A 232 -15.82 -19.00 -2.06
N GLU A 233 -15.62 -20.23 -1.58
CA GLU A 233 -15.03 -20.48 -0.26
C GLU A 233 -13.63 -19.91 -0.15
N PHE A 234 -12.80 -20.10 -1.17
CA PHE A 234 -11.46 -19.53 -1.23
C PHE A 234 -11.47 -18.00 -1.17
N VAL A 235 -12.35 -17.34 -1.93
CA VAL A 235 -12.49 -15.87 -1.92
C VAL A 235 -12.93 -15.37 -0.55
N ILE A 236 -13.90 -16.03 0.09
CA ILE A 236 -14.38 -15.66 1.43
C ILE A 236 -13.26 -15.83 2.47
N GLU A 237 -12.53 -16.94 2.42
CA GLU A 237 -11.45 -17.24 3.37
C GLU A 237 -10.30 -16.24 3.25
N HIS A 238 -9.80 -15.98 2.03
CA HIS A 238 -8.73 -15.02 1.82
C HIS A 238 -9.15 -13.60 2.22
N SER A 239 -10.34 -13.17 1.82
CA SER A 239 -10.86 -11.86 2.23
C SER A 239 -11.09 -11.76 3.74
N GLY A 240 -11.39 -12.88 4.42
CA GLY A 240 -11.57 -12.92 5.87
C GLY A 240 -10.28 -12.80 6.67
N GLY A 241 -9.15 -13.22 6.11
CA GLY A 241 -7.82 -13.17 6.73
C GLY A 241 -6.93 -12.01 6.30
N ALA A 242 -7.36 -11.23 5.30
CA ALA A 242 -6.57 -10.15 4.72
C ALA A 242 -6.45 -8.92 5.62
N ASP A 243 -5.29 -8.29 5.60
CA ASP A 243 -5.07 -6.96 6.21
C ASP A 243 -5.81 -5.85 5.43
N GLU A 244 -5.89 -6.00 4.11
CA GLU A 244 -6.56 -5.08 3.19
C GLU A 244 -7.60 -5.81 2.33
N PRO A 245 -8.75 -6.21 2.91
CA PRO A 245 -9.81 -6.90 2.18
C PRO A 245 -10.44 -5.98 1.12
N ILE A 246 -11.00 -6.57 0.07
CA ILE A 246 -11.78 -5.84 -0.95
C ILE A 246 -13.21 -6.37 -1.00
N ASP A 247 -13.44 -7.57 -1.51
CA ASP A 247 -14.80 -8.11 -1.67
C ASP A 247 -14.85 -9.62 -1.44
N ARG A 248 -15.94 -10.09 -0.85
CA ARG A 248 -16.19 -11.51 -0.58
C ARG A 248 -17.04 -12.18 -1.66
N ARG A 249 -17.60 -11.38 -2.58
CA ARG A 249 -18.42 -11.87 -3.68
C ARG A 249 -17.54 -12.48 -4.76
N VAL A 250 -18.15 -13.41 -5.49
CA VAL A 250 -17.62 -13.90 -6.77
C VAL A 250 -18.28 -13.10 -7.88
N PHE A 251 -17.50 -12.73 -8.87
CA PHE A 251 -17.96 -12.06 -10.08
C PHE A 251 -17.86 -13.00 -11.26
N GLU A 252 -18.64 -12.72 -12.30
CA GLU A 252 -18.51 -13.34 -13.60
C GLU A 252 -18.09 -12.27 -14.62
N LEU A 253 -17.18 -12.63 -15.52
CA LEU A 253 -16.82 -11.79 -16.64
C LEU A 253 -17.79 -12.04 -17.81
N VAL A 254 -18.70 -11.10 -18.06
CA VAL A 254 -19.72 -11.16 -19.11
C VAL A 254 -19.55 -9.95 -20.04
N GLY A 255 -19.27 -10.20 -21.33
CA GLY A 255 -19.12 -9.13 -22.32
C GLY A 255 -18.02 -8.12 -21.98
N GLY A 256 -16.94 -8.56 -21.31
CA GLY A 256 -15.85 -7.70 -20.86
C GLY A 256 -16.13 -6.91 -19.58
N GLN A 257 -17.29 -7.10 -18.96
CA GLN A 257 -17.67 -6.46 -17.70
C GLN A 257 -17.78 -7.49 -16.58
N LEU A 258 -17.47 -7.07 -15.35
CA LEU A 258 -17.77 -7.87 -14.18
C LEU A 258 -19.25 -7.68 -13.80
N VAL A 259 -19.91 -8.79 -13.49
CA VAL A 259 -21.23 -8.82 -12.90
C VAL A 259 -21.20 -9.75 -11.68
N GLU A 260 -22.09 -9.54 -10.71
CA GLU A 260 -22.20 -10.44 -9.57
C GLU A 260 -22.63 -11.85 -10.01
N PHE A 261 -21.89 -12.87 -9.56
CA PHE A 261 -22.19 -14.25 -9.88
C PHE A 261 -23.31 -14.78 -8.97
N ALA A 262 -24.45 -15.14 -9.56
CA ALA A 262 -25.65 -15.58 -8.82
C ALA A 262 -25.84 -17.12 -8.74
N GLY A 263 -24.88 -17.92 -9.24
CA GLY A 263 -25.01 -19.38 -9.39
C GLY A 263 -25.50 -19.79 -10.78
#